data_AF-A0A1J5P9A8-F1
#
_entry.id   AF-A0A1J5P9A8-F1
#
_cell.length_a   1.000
_cell.length_b   1.000
_cell.length_c   1.000
_cell.angle_alpha   90.00
_cell.angle_beta   90.00
_cell.angle_gamma   90.00
#
_symmetry.space_group_name_H-M   'P 1'
#
loop_
_entity.id
_entity.type
_entity.pdbx_description
1 polymer ?
#
loop_
_entity_poly.entity_id
_entity_poly.type
_entity_poly.pdbx_seq_one_letter_code
_entity_poly.pdbx_strand_id
1 'polypeptide(L)'
;MLDITEGVIMNERSVAIETMDSVRKLGVGLSLDDFGTGYSSLSRLMLLPIRELKIDRGFMRDIESNPSARAIVTTVVRVGQSLQLTVVAEGVETDGQRNLLTELGCDVVQGFLYAPALSPAGFGRWLLDHSAGRASVMLGRVDRSLSGPPAASSPRVSPGVGLG
;
A
#
# COMPACT_ATOMS: atom_id res chain seq x y z
N MET A 1 4.06 14.21 -5.92
CA MET A 1 2.61 13.95 -5.95
C MET A 1 1.93 15.21 -5.43
N LEU A 2 0.73 15.55 -5.91
CA LEU A 2 -0.15 16.51 -5.27
C LEU A 2 -1.46 15.83 -4.89
N ASP A 3 -1.95 16.12 -3.70
CA ASP A 3 -3.21 15.60 -3.18
C ASP A 3 -4.31 16.61 -3.46
N ILE A 4 -5.40 16.15 -4.07
CA ILE A 4 -6.56 16.97 -4.41
C ILE A 4 -7.74 16.43 -3.62
N THR A 5 -8.40 17.28 -2.84
CA THR A 5 -9.59 16.88 -2.09
C THR A 5 -10.81 16.75 -3.01
N GLU A 6 -11.70 15.85 -2.63
CA GLU A 6 -12.95 15.59 -3.34
C GLU A 6 -13.80 16.86 -3.60
N GLY A 7 -13.88 17.75 -2.61
CA GLY A 7 -14.68 18.99 -2.71
C GLY A 7 -14.20 19.96 -3.79
N VAL A 8 -12.89 20.10 -3.99
CA VAL A 8 -12.32 20.98 -5.04
C VAL A 8 -12.73 20.50 -6.42
N ILE A 9 -12.70 19.18 -6.61
CA ILE A 9 -13.15 18.57 -7.84
C ILE A 9 -14.63 18.90 -8.05
N MET A 10 -15.48 18.82 -7.02
CA MET A 10 -16.93 19.00 -7.17
C MET A 10 -17.40 20.32 -7.77
N ASN A 11 -16.74 21.44 -7.44
CA ASN A 11 -17.29 22.77 -7.72
C ASN A 11 -16.95 23.31 -9.13
N GLU A 12 -15.84 22.91 -9.77
CA GLU A 12 -15.39 23.55 -11.03
C GLU A 12 -14.81 22.55 -12.04
N ARG A 13 -15.68 21.69 -12.59
CA ARG A 13 -15.30 20.49 -13.37
C ARG A 13 -14.28 20.69 -14.49
N SER A 14 -14.55 21.59 -15.44
CA SER A 14 -13.73 21.70 -16.66
C SER A 14 -12.36 22.30 -16.36
N VAL A 15 -12.35 23.43 -15.65
CA VAL A 15 -11.11 24.15 -15.28
C VAL A 15 -10.22 23.30 -14.37
N ALA A 16 -10.80 22.58 -13.41
CA ALA A 16 -10.05 21.70 -12.53
C ALA A 16 -9.38 20.56 -13.32
N ILE A 17 -10.11 19.89 -14.21
CA ILE A 17 -9.56 18.78 -15.01
C ILE A 17 -8.45 19.29 -15.96
N GLU A 18 -8.66 20.42 -16.64
CA GLU A 18 -7.64 21.03 -17.51
C GLU A 18 -6.37 21.41 -16.74
N THR A 19 -6.53 21.93 -15.52
CA THR A 19 -5.43 22.27 -14.62
C THR A 19 -4.69 21.01 -14.18
N MET A 20 -5.42 19.99 -13.75
CA MET A 20 -4.84 18.71 -13.37
C MET A 20 -4.07 18.05 -14.53
N ASP A 21 -4.60 18.09 -15.75
CA ASP A 21 -3.91 17.61 -16.94
C ASP A 21 -2.64 18.41 -17.23
N SER A 22 -2.69 19.73 -17.05
CA SER A 22 -1.51 20.60 -17.20
C SER A 22 -0.44 20.26 -16.16
N VAL A 23 -0.82 20.04 -14.90
CA VAL A 23 0.09 19.58 -13.84
C VAL A 23 0.69 18.21 -14.17
N ARG A 24 -0.10 17.27 -14.68
CA ARG A 24 0.41 15.97 -15.11
C ARG A 24 1.40 16.05 -16.26
N LYS A 25 1.20 16.95 -17.22
CA LYS A 25 2.13 17.19 -18.32
C LYS A 25 3.49 17.68 -17.83
N LEU A 26 3.58 18.24 -16.62
CA LEU A 26 4.85 18.57 -15.94
C LEU A 26 5.52 17.35 -15.29
N GLY A 27 4.95 16.15 -15.39
CA GLY A 27 5.47 14.93 -14.75
C GLY A 27 5.02 14.75 -13.30
N VAL A 28 4.15 15.62 -12.78
CA VAL A 28 3.66 15.55 -11.40
C VAL A 28 2.50 14.56 -11.31
N GLY A 29 2.60 13.57 -10.41
CA GLY A 29 1.49 12.66 -10.10
C GLY A 29 0.40 13.36 -9.27
N LEU A 30 -0.84 12.92 -9.43
CA LEU A 30 -2.01 13.43 -8.71
C LEU A 30 -2.68 12.31 -7.91
N SER A 31 -3.06 12.62 -6.68
CA SER A 31 -3.80 11.75 -5.77
C SER A 31 -5.16 12.37 -5.44
N LEU A 32 -6.19 11.54 -5.28
CA LEU A 32 -7.51 11.96 -4.79
C LEU A 32 -7.61 11.65 -3.29
N ASP A 33 -7.79 12.70 -2.50
CA ASP A 33 -7.90 12.63 -1.04
C ASP A 33 -9.36 12.54 -0.55
N ASP A 34 -9.54 12.04 0.67
CA ASP A 34 -10.82 11.91 1.37
C ASP A 34 -11.90 11.10 0.62
N PHE A 35 -11.52 10.11 -0.19
CA PHE A 35 -12.50 9.36 -0.98
C PHE A 35 -13.47 8.58 -0.09
N GLY A 36 -14.76 8.75 -0.36
CA GLY A 36 -15.84 8.07 0.35
C GLY A 36 -16.58 8.94 1.38
N THR A 37 -16.23 10.23 1.49
CA THR A 37 -16.81 11.14 2.50
C THR A 37 -18.03 11.95 2.06
N GLY A 38 -18.41 12.01 0.77
CA GLY A 38 -19.79 12.44 0.46
C GLY A 38 -20.16 13.02 -0.91
N TYR A 39 -19.31 12.97 -1.94
CA TYR A 39 -19.54 13.67 -3.20
C TYR A 39 -19.01 12.97 -4.48
N SER A 40 -17.99 12.10 -4.41
CA SER A 40 -17.43 11.43 -5.59
C SER A 40 -18.33 10.30 -6.08
N SER A 41 -18.82 10.42 -7.32
CA SER A 41 -19.38 9.28 -8.03
C SER A 41 -18.27 8.46 -8.68
N LEU A 42 -18.43 7.13 -8.73
CA LEU A 42 -17.53 6.24 -9.47
C LEU A 42 -17.39 6.63 -10.94
N SER A 43 -18.48 7.09 -11.56
CA SER A 43 -18.48 7.61 -12.94
C SER A 43 -17.52 8.78 -13.15
N ARG A 44 -17.31 9.59 -12.10
CA ARG A 44 -16.41 10.73 -12.15
C ARG A 44 -14.97 10.32 -11.98
N LEU A 45 -14.70 9.37 -11.08
CA LEU A 45 -13.36 8.85 -10.83
C LEU A 45 -12.68 8.38 -12.12
N MET A 46 -13.43 7.75 -13.03
CA MET A 46 -12.92 7.29 -14.34
C MET A 46 -12.42 8.41 -15.27
N LEU A 47 -12.90 9.63 -15.08
CA LEU A 47 -12.50 10.80 -15.88
C LEU A 47 -11.34 11.56 -15.24
N LEU A 48 -11.03 11.26 -13.98
CA LEU A 48 -10.06 12.05 -13.25
C LEU A 48 -8.64 11.67 -13.67
N PRO A 49 -7.80 12.68 -13.88
CA PRO A 49 -6.42 12.50 -14.27
C PRO A 49 -5.50 12.06 -13.09
N ILE A 50 -5.90 11.07 -12.28
CA ILE A 50 -5.18 10.67 -11.07
C ILE A 50 -4.37 9.37 -11.25
N ARG A 51 -3.43 9.12 -10.33
CA ARG A 51 -2.67 7.87 -10.21
C ARG A 51 -2.88 7.17 -8.89
N GLU A 52 -3.43 7.89 -7.90
CA GLU A 52 -3.56 7.40 -6.54
C GLU A 52 -4.93 7.80 -5.97
N LEU A 53 -5.48 6.92 -5.13
CA LEU A 53 -6.73 7.07 -4.43
C LEU A 53 -6.52 6.82 -2.94
N LYS A 54 -6.85 7.80 -2.11
CA LYS A 54 -6.65 7.72 -0.66
C LYS A 54 -7.99 7.46 0.04
N ILE A 55 -8.01 6.47 0.91
CA ILE A 55 -9.14 6.11 1.76
C ILE A 55 -8.99 6.88 3.08
N ASP A 56 -9.99 7.71 3.40
CA ASP A 56 -9.98 8.52 4.61
C ASP A 56 -9.84 7.66 5.89
N ARG A 57 -9.12 8.22 6.86
CA ARG A 57 -8.89 7.62 8.19
C ARG A 57 -10.16 7.33 8.98
N GLY A 58 -11.26 8.01 8.69
CA GLY A 58 -12.56 7.76 9.30
C GLY A 58 -13.02 6.31 9.12
N PHE A 59 -12.67 5.68 7.99
CA PHE A 59 -12.98 4.27 7.74
C PHE A 59 -12.12 3.30 8.54
N MET A 60 -10.86 3.66 8.84
CA MET A 60 -9.95 2.76 9.56
C MET A 60 -10.33 2.58 11.02
N ARG A 61 -10.93 3.60 11.65
CA ARG A 61 -11.35 3.56 13.06
C ARG A 61 -12.19 2.33 13.39
N ASP A 62 -13.10 1.96 12.47
CA ASP A 62 -14.11 0.91 12.71
C ASP A 62 -13.96 -0.30 11.77
N ILE A 63 -12.93 -0.38 10.93
CA ILE A 63 -12.81 -1.42 9.88
C ILE A 63 -12.78 -2.88 10.43
N GLU A 64 -12.29 -3.05 11.66
CA GLU A 64 -12.21 -4.35 12.33
C GLU A 64 -13.56 -4.79 12.92
N SER A 65 -14.43 -3.86 13.31
CA SER A 65 -15.67 -4.12 14.06
C SER A 65 -16.95 -3.82 13.27
N ASN A 66 -16.90 -2.95 12.26
CA ASN A 66 -18.04 -2.47 11.49
C ASN A 66 -18.05 -3.08 10.07
N PRO A 67 -18.98 -4.02 9.77
CA PRO A 67 -19.09 -4.63 8.45
C PRO A 67 -19.30 -3.63 7.31
N SER A 68 -20.00 -2.52 7.57
CA SER A 68 -20.25 -1.47 6.56
C SER A 68 -18.96 -0.72 6.22
N ALA A 69 -18.15 -0.36 7.23
CA ALA A 69 -16.85 0.26 6.99
C ALA A 69 -15.95 -0.68 6.18
N ARG A 70 -15.90 -1.97 6.54
CA ARG A 70 -15.15 -2.99 5.80
C ARG A 70 -15.62 -3.15 4.36
N ALA A 71 -16.94 -3.16 4.13
CA ALA A 71 -17.51 -3.27 2.79
C ALA A 71 -17.11 -2.07 1.92
N ILE A 72 -17.19 -0.84 2.46
CA ILE A 72 -16.78 0.37 1.74
C ILE A 72 -15.29 0.30 1.38
N VAL A 73 -14.41 0.04 2.35
CA VAL A 73 -12.96 -0.06 2.10
C VAL A 73 -12.65 -1.14 1.05
N THR A 74 -13.31 -2.30 1.15
CA THR A 74 -13.20 -3.37 0.14
C THR A 74 -13.58 -2.86 -1.24
N THR A 75 -14.71 -2.17 -1.36
CA THR A 75 -15.16 -1.59 -2.64
C THR A 75 -14.14 -0.60 -3.18
N VAL A 76 -13.63 0.32 -2.36
CA VAL A 76 -12.65 1.32 -2.81
C VAL A 76 -11.37 0.65 -3.31
N VAL A 77 -10.84 -0.33 -2.59
CA VAL A 77 -9.66 -1.11 -3.01
C VAL A 77 -9.91 -1.78 -4.37
N ARG A 78 -11.07 -2.41 -4.56
CA ARG A 78 -11.41 -3.08 -5.83
C ARG A 78 -11.59 -2.10 -7.00
N VAL A 79 -12.14 -0.92 -6.73
CA VAL A 79 -12.24 0.15 -7.73
C VAL A 79 -10.86 0.64 -8.13
N GLY A 80 -9.98 0.93 -7.16
CA GLY A 80 -8.61 1.36 -7.43
C GLY A 80 -7.85 0.34 -8.28
N GLN A 81 -7.90 -0.94 -7.90
CA GLN A 81 -7.31 -2.04 -8.69
C GLN A 81 -7.85 -2.09 -10.12
N SER A 82 -9.17 -1.98 -10.30
CA SER A 82 -9.82 -2.02 -11.62
C SER A 82 -9.42 -0.84 -12.51
N LEU A 83 -9.19 0.33 -11.91
CA LEU A 83 -8.77 1.55 -12.59
C LEU A 83 -7.23 1.69 -12.65
N GLN A 84 -6.48 0.69 -12.18
CA GLN A 84 -5.02 0.70 -12.12
C GLN A 84 -4.46 1.91 -11.34
N LEU A 85 -5.17 2.29 -10.29
CA LEU A 85 -4.76 3.32 -9.33
C LEU A 85 -4.06 2.67 -8.16
N THR A 86 -3.03 3.33 -7.62
CA THR A 86 -2.48 2.99 -6.30
C THR A 86 -3.48 3.38 -5.22
N VAL A 87 -3.82 2.46 -4.33
CA VAL A 87 -4.73 2.73 -3.21
C VAL A 87 -3.94 2.89 -1.91
N VAL A 88 -4.11 4.03 -1.25
CA VAL A 88 -3.51 4.34 0.05
C VAL A 88 -4.61 4.30 1.12
N ALA A 89 -4.45 3.49 2.15
CA ALA A 89 -5.30 3.56 3.34
C ALA A 89 -4.64 4.43 4.42
N GLU A 90 -5.33 5.50 4.83
CA GLU A 90 -4.83 6.42 5.85
C GLU A 90 -5.36 6.09 7.25
N GLY A 91 -4.60 6.44 8.29
CA GLY A 91 -5.02 6.27 9.68
C GLY A 91 -4.93 4.83 10.19
N VAL A 92 -3.99 4.03 9.68
CA VAL A 92 -3.73 2.68 10.18
C VAL A 92 -2.93 2.75 11.48
N GLU A 93 -3.50 2.22 12.56
CA GLU A 93 -2.98 2.27 13.93
C GLU A 93 -2.72 0.88 14.54
N THR A 94 -3.35 -0.19 14.02
CA THR A 94 -3.21 -1.55 14.57
C THR A 94 -2.70 -2.56 13.53
N ASP A 95 -2.02 -3.61 14.00
CA ASP A 95 -1.64 -4.74 13.12
C ASP A 95 -2.86 -5.45 12.53
N GLY A 96 -3.99 -5.48 13.25
CA GLY A 96 -5.25 -6.04 12.75
C GLY A 96 -5.79 -5.30 11.52
N GLN A 97 -5.81 -3.96 11.56
CA GLN A 97 -6.13 -3.11 10.41
C GLN A 97 -5.17 -3.36 9.24
N ARG A 98 -3.86 -3.40 9.50
CA ARG A 98 -2.83 -3.66 8.48
C ARG A 98 -3.02 -5.03 7.82
N ASN A 99 -3.26 -6.08 8.60
CA ASN A 99 -3.43 -7.44 8.08
C ASN A 99 -4.67 -7.51 7.18
N LEU A 100 -5.78 -6.94 7.63
CA LEU A 100 -7.01 -6.85 6.83
C LEU A 100 -6.77 -6.11 5.51
N LEU A 101 -6.10 -4.96 5.54
CA LEU A 101 -5.78 -4.19 4.32
C LEU A 101 -4.84 -4.97 3.38
N THR A 102 -3.91 -5.73 3.93
CA THR A 102 -3.01 -6.61 3.17
C THR A 102 -3.81 -7.72 2.47
N GLU A 103 -4.75 -8.36 3.17
CA GLU A 103 -5.64 -9.39 2.61
C GLU A 103 -6.55 -8.84 1.49
N LEU A 104 -7.02 -7.58 1.63
CA LEU A 104 -7.78 -6.91 0.59
C LEU A 104 -6.93 -6.56 -0.64
N GLY A 105 -5.60 -6.56 -0.50
CA GLY A 105 -4.66 -6.15 -1.55
C GLY A 105 -4.56 -4.63 -1.70
N CYS A 106 -4.64 -3.88 -0.60
CA CYS A 106 -4.34 -2.46 -0.57
C CYS A 106 -2.84 -2.23 -0.79
N ASP A 107 -2.47 -1.29 -1.67
CA ASP A 107 -1.09 -1.11 -2.11
C ASP A 107 -0.20 -0.45 -1.05
N VAL A 108 -0.74 0.56 -0.37
CA VAL A 108 -0.01 1.40 0.58
C VAL A 108 -0.85 1.64 1.82
N VAL A 109 -0.20 1.64 2.98
CA VAL A 109 -0.82 1.97 4.26
C VAL A 109 -0.03 3.08 4.94
N GLN A 110 -0.75 4.03 5.52
CA GLN A 110 -0.20 5.17 6.25
C GLN A 110 -0.90 5.30 7.60
N GLY A 111 -0.14 5.54 8.67
CA GLY A 111 -0.72 5.84 9.98
C GLY A 111 0.26 5.63 11.13
N PHE A 112 -0.25 5.83 12.34
CA PHE A 112 0.56 5.81 13.56
C PHE A 112 1.16 4.45 13.90
N LEU A 113 0.66 3.37 13.28
CA LEU A 113 1.31 2.06 13.33
C LEU A 113 2.78 2.14 12.84
N TYR A 114 3.07 3.05 11.90
CA TYR A 114 4.41 3.24 11.34
C TYR A 114 5.12 4.45 11.95
N ALA A 115 4.49 5.63 11.84
CA ALA A 115 4.99 6.86 12.42
C ALA A 115 3.90 7.94 12.42
N PRO A 116 3.87 8.84 13.42
CA PRO A 116 3.16 10.11 13.29
C PRO A 116 3.86 11.03 12.29
N ALA A 117 3.28 12.20 12.02
CA ALA A 117 3.98 13.26 11.29
C ALA A 117 5.26 13.65 12.06
N LEU A 118 6.42 13.54 11.39
CA LEU A 118 7.72 13.79 12.00
C LEU A 118 8.25 15.16 11.60
N SER A 119 9.07 15.76 12.47
CA SER A 119 9.90 16.90 12.08
C SER A 119 10.89 16.47 10.98
N PRO A 120 11.45 17.40 10.18
CA PRO A 120 12.44 17.04 9.16
C PRO A 120 13.62 16.22 9.69
N ALA A 121 14.14 16.59 10.88
CA ALA A 121 15.22 15.84 11.54
C ALA A 121 14.74 14.46 12.03
N GLY A 122 13.52 14.38 12.59
CA GLY A 122 12.92 13.12 13.02
C GLY A 122 12.70 12.16 11.85
N PHE A 123 12.22 12.67 10.71
CA PHE A 123 12.05 11.90 9.49
C PHE A 123 13.39 11.38 8.95
N GLY A 124 14.42 12.22 8.90
CA GLY A 124 15.76 11.82 8.47
C GLY A 124 16.30 10.65 9.30
N ARG A 125 16.11 10.70 10.62
CA ARG A 125 16.50 9.60 11.52
C ARG A 125 15.67 8.34 11.28
N TRP A 126 14.34 8.48 11.24
CA TRP A 126 13.42 7.38 10.97
C TRP A 126 13.76 6.67 9.66
N LEU A 127 14.05 7.43 8.59
CA LEU A 127 14.40 6.87 7.29
C LEU A 127 15.70 6.05 7.35
N LEU A 128 16.74 6.55 8.02
CA LEU A 128 18.01 5.83 8.15
C LEU A 128 17.84 4.51 8.92
N ASP A 129 17.12 4.55 10.04
CA ASP A 129 16.89 3.37 10.88
C ASP A 129 16.12 2.29 10.12
N HIS A 130 15.10 2.67 9.34
CA HIS A 130 14.29 1.74 8.55
C HIS A 130 15.00 1.25 7.27
N SER A 131 15.88 2.07 6.68
CA SER A 131 16.70 1.67 5.54
C SER A 131 17.75 0.62 5.93
N ALA A 132 18.41 0.83 7.08
CA ALA A 132 19.40 -0.10 7.61
C ALA A 132 18.77 -1.46 7.99
N GLY A 133 17.57 -1.46 8.58
CA GLY A 133 16.82 -2.68 8.89
C GLY A 133 16.49 -3.50 7.63
N ARG A 134 16.05 -2.86 6.55
CA ARG A 134 15.75 -3.54 5.28
C ARG A 134 17.01 -4.06 4.58
N ALA A 135 18.10 -3.30 4.60
CA ALA A 135 19.39 -3.71 4.06
C ALA A 135 19.94 -4.94 4.80
N SER A 136 19.86 -4.97 6.14
CA SER A 136 20.29 -6.11 6.95
C SER A 136 19.48 -7.37 6.66
N VAL A 137 18.16 -7.26 6.51
CA VAL A 137 17.29 -8.38 6.12
C VAL A 137 17.58 -8.87 4.70
N MET A 138 17.84 -7.97 3.75
CA MET A 138 18.24 -8.36 2.38
C MET A 138 19.60 -9.07 2.37
N LEU A 139 20.60 -8.52 3.04
CA LEU A 139 21.94 -9.10 3.11
C LEU A 139 21.92 -10.47 3.81
N GLY A 140 21.16 -10.63 4.90
CA GLY A 140 21.00 -11.92 5.58
C GLY A 140 20.18 -12.96 4.80
N ARG A 141 19.47 -12.56 3.73
CA ARG A 141 18.85 -13.48 2.76
C ARG A 141 19.82 -13.87 1.66
N VAL A 142 20.67 -12.95 1.21
CA VAL A 142 21.76 -13.23 0.26
C VAL A 142 22.76 -14.20 0.89
N ASP A 143 23.17 -13.98 2.13
CA ASP A 143 24.13 -14.83 2.84
C ASP A 143 23.60 -16.27 3.03
N ARG A 144 22.31 -16.42 3.34
CA ARG A 144 21.62 -17.73 3.39
C ARG A 144 21.46 -18.40 2.02
N SER A 145 21.36 -17.62 0.95
CA SER A 145 21.33 -18.17 -0.41
C SER A 145 22.72 -18.63 -0.88
N LEU A 146 23.79 -18.02 -0.38
CA LEU A 146 25.18 -18.36 -0.72
C LEU A 146 25.73 -19.53 0.11
N SER A 147 25.18 -19.79 1.30
CA SER A 147 25.67 -20.86 2.19
C SER A 147 25.25 -22.28 1.78
N GLY A 148 24.36 -22.42 0.78
CA GLY A 148 23.94 -23.71 0.21
C GLY A 148 23.26 -24.66 1.20
N PRO A 149 22.47 -25.65 0.73
CA PRO A 149 22.04 -26.73 1.61
C PRO A 149 23.27 -27.57 2.03
N PRO A 150 23.31 -28.10 3.27
CA PRO A 150 24.37 -29.03 3.66
C PRO A 150 24.39 -30.22 2.68
N ALA A 151 25.59 -30.59 2.24
CA ALA A 151 25.79 -31.68 1.29
C ALA A 151 25.05 -32.94 1.77
N ALA A 152 24.12 -33.43 0.96
CA ALA A 152 23.40 -34.67 1.24
C ALA A 152 24.42 -35.81 1.35
N SER A 153 24.53 -36.41 2.53
CA SER A 153 25.35 -37.60 2.75
C SER A 153 24.85 -38.70 1.82
N SER A 154 25.72 -39.18 0.93
CA SER A 154 25.40 -40.24 -0.02
C SER A 154 24.88 -41.48 0.71
N PRO A 155 23.84 -42.16 0.20
CA PRO A 155 23.36 -43.38 0.83
C PRO A 155 24.45 -44.47 0.74
N ARG A 156 24.81 -45.04 1.89
CA ARG A 156 25.67 -46.23 1.95
C ARG A 156 24.99 -47.35 1.16
N VAL A 157 25.65 -47.82 0.11
CA VAL A 157 25.28 -49.04 -0.60
C VAL A 157 25.53 -50.21 0.35
N SER A 158 24.46 -50.87 0.80
CA SER A 158 24.56 -52.13 1.53
C SER A 158 24.96 -53.24 0.55
N PRO A 159 25.97 -54.08 0.87
CA PRO A 159 26.30 -55.22 0.03
C PRO A 159 25.21 -56.28 0.19
N GLY A 160 24.62 -56.70 -0.94
CA GLY A 160 23.66 -57.78 -1.00
C GLY A 160 24.28 -59.09 -0.53
N VAL A 161 23.62 -59.75 0.42
CA VAL A 161 23.91 -61.14 0.79
C VAL A 161 23.00 -62.02 -0.05
N GLY A 162 23.62 -62.83 -0.91
CA GLY A 162 22.96 -63.96 -1.55
C GLY A 162 23.07 -65.22 -0.70
N LEU A 163 22.32 -66.23 -1.17
CA LEU A 163 22.35 -67.67 -0.88
C LEU A 163 21.31 -68.20 0.12
N GLY A 164 20.57 -69.21 -0.35
CA GLY A 164 19.73 -70.10 0.44
C GLY A 164 18.50 -70.59 -0.30
#